data_AF-A0A928EAF4-F1
#
_entry.id   AF-A0A928EAF4-F1
#
_cell.length_a   1.000
_cell.length_b   1.000
_cell.length_c   1.000
_cell.angle_alpha   90.00
_cell.angle_beta   90.00
_cell.angle_gamma   90.00
#
_symmetry.space_group_name_H-M   'P 1'
#
loop_
_entity.id
_entity.type
_entity.pdbx_description
1 polymer ?
#
loop_
_entity_poly.entity_id
_entity_poly.type
_entity_poly.pdbx_seq_one_letter_code
_entity_poly.pdbx_strand_id
1 'polypeptide(L)'
;MARSGNKRFARMTVDILLAVILVLVMATALVEEAPHEFLGIALIVLMCVHLVLNRRWFATLARGRWSALRVIRAIVIVGLVACLVGQAVSAVILSKHALAFLPALPGTAIARQAHMLCSYWMFAFAAAHAGLQMRSVFTSGRIRTMQPAARIAVYALVAVVAALGVISFVQLNLPAYLTGSVQFAAGMPNVLLACALWTAAGVFVAVIFHALRVALGRKPNRADSQTPGT
;
A
#
# COMPACT_ATOMS: atom_id res chain seq x y z
N MET A 1 -8.66 -7.48 30.99
CA MET A 1 -9.11 -6.54 29.94
C MET A 1 -8.04 -5.56 29.45
N ALA A 2 -7.06 -5.13 30.26
CA ALA A 2 -5.99 -4.20 29.83
C ALA A 2 -5.06 -4.74 28.70
N ARG A 3 -4.72 -6.04 28.73
CA ARG A 3 -3.79 -6.68 27.76
C ARG A 3 -4.26 -6.67 26.30
N SER A 4 -5.57 -6.57 26.05
CA SER A 4 -6.13 -6.49 24.69
C SER A 4 -6.18 -5.06 24.14
N GLY A 5 -6.35 -4.05 25.01
CA GLY A 5 -6.31 -2.63 24.65
C GLY A 5 -4.93 -2.22 24.12
N ASN A 6 -3.87 -2.56 24.87
CA ASN A 6 -2.49 -2.20 24.51
C ASN A 6 -2.06 -2.84 23.18
N LYS A 7 -2.50 -4.07 22.89
CA LYS A 7 -2.19 -4.76 21.63
C LYS A 7 -2.88 -4.12 20.42
N ARG A 8 -4.12 -3.63 20.60
CA ARG A 8 -4.84 -2.93 19.53
C ARG A 8 -4.23 -1.57 19.25
N PHE A 9 -3.89 -0.83 20.30
CA PHE A 9 -3.19 0.45 20.20
C PHE A 9 -1.86 0.29 19.46
N ALA A 10 -1.02 -0.66 19.88
CA ALA A 10 0.27 -0.93 19.23
C ALA A 10 0.14 -1.22 17.72
N ARG A 11 -0.86 -2.02 17.30
CA ARG A 11 -1.11 -2.27 15.87
C ARG A 11 -1.47 -1.00 15.13
N MET A 12 -2.38 -0.19 15.69
CA MET A 12 -2.78 1.08 15.07
C MET A 12 -1.60 2.03 14.93
N THR A 13 -0.76 2.15 15.96
CA THR A 13 0.45 2.96 15.91
C THR A 13 1.39 2.48 14.81
N VAL A 14 1.67 1.18 14.74
CA VAL A 14 2.53 0.59 13.70
C VAL A 14 1.94 0.83 12.30
N ASP A 15 0.63 0.65 12.12
CA ASP A 15 -0.03 0.85 10.82
C ASP A 15 0.04 2.31 10.36
N ILE A 16 -0.13 3.28 11.28
CA ILE A 16 0.00 4.72 10.99
C ILE A 16 1.45 5.06 10.64
N LEU A 17 2.42 4.57 11.44
CA LEU A 17 3.85 4.81 11.19
C LEU A 17 4.29 4.21 9.85
N LEU A 18 3.84 3.01 9.52
CA LEU A 18 4.09 2.38 8.22
C LEU A 18 3.56 3.24 7.06
N ALA A 19 2.33 3.77 7.17
CA ALA A 19 1.77 4.61 6.13
C ALA A 19 2.55 5.90 5.93
N VAL A 20 2.92 6.58 7.02
CA VAL A 20 3.70 7.83 6.98
C VAL A 20 5.10 7.59 6.42
N ILE A 21 5.83 6.61 6.97
CA ILE A 21 7.21 6.33 6.56
C ILE A 21 7.27 5.81 5.13
N LEU A 22 6.29 5.03 4.68
CA LEU A 22 6.23 4.59 3.28
C LEU A 22 6.12 5.77 2.31
N VAL A 23 5.33 6.80 2.62
CA VAL A 23 5.26 8.01 1.79
C VAL A 23 6.57 8.79 1.85
N LEU A 24 7.13 8.97 3.05
CA LEU A 24 8.38 9.70 3.23
C LEU A 24 9.56 9.04 2.52
N VAL A 25 9.66 7.71 2.55
CA VAL A 25 10.75 7.00 1.88
C VAL A 25 10.65 7.14 0.36
N MET A 26 9.43 7.10 -0.20
CA MET A 26 9.22 7.35 -1.64
C MET A 26 9.52 8.80 -2.03
N ALA A 27 9.22 9.76 -1.16
CA ALA A 27 9.47 11.18 -1.41
C ALA A 27 10.95 11.56 -1.30
N THR A 28 11.63 11.08 -0.24
CA THR A 28 13.06 11.33 -0.02
C THR A 28 13.93 10.65 -1.07
N ALA A 29 13.52 9.51 -1.64
CA ALA A 29 14.23 8.87 -2.76
C ALA A 29 14.49 9.79 -3.96
N LEU A 30 13.66 10.82 -4.13
CA LEU A 30 13.67 11.73 -5.28
C LEU A 30 14.45 13.03 -4.99
N VAL A 31 14.91 13.22 -3.75
CA VAL A 31 15.46 14.51 -3.27
C VAL A 31 16.70 14.33 -2.39
N GLU A 32 16.76 13.31 -1.51
CA GLU A 32 17.76 13.16 -0.46
C GLU A 32 18.21 11.70 -0.29
N GLU A 33 19.50 11.39 -0.54
CA GLU A 33 20.02 10.01 -0.44
C GLU A 33 20.11 9.51 1.02
N ALA A 34 20.74 10.26 1.93
CA ALA A 34 20.99 9.78 3.28
C ALA A 34 19.71 9.57 4.12
N PRO A 35 18.76 10.52 4.20
CA PRO A 35 17.50 10.34 4.93
C PRO A 35 16.66 9.18 4.37
N HIS A 36 16.69 8.95 3.06
CA HIS A 36 16.02 7.83 2.43
C HIS A 36 16.52 6.47 2.97
N GLU A 37 17.84 6.30 3.12
CA GLU A 37 18.40 5.04 3.65
C GLU A 37 17.96 4.76 5.10
N PHE A 38 18.02 5.76 5.99
CA PHE A 38 17.59 5.59 7.38
C PHE A 38 16.08 5.35 7.49
N LEU A 39 15.25 6.06 6.71
CA LEU A 39 13.82 5.82 6.63
C LEU A 39 13.51 4.43 6.06
N GLY A 40 14.28 3.95 5.09
CA GLY A 40 14.17 2.61 4.53
C GLY A 40 14.42 1.52 5.58
N ILE A 41 15.46 1.66 6.40
CA ILE A 41 15.71 0.74 7.52
C ILE A 41 14.53 0.77 8.51
N ALA A 42 14.07 1.96 8.89
CA ALA A 42 12.93 2.10 9.79
C ALA A 42 11.66 1.43 9.23
N LEU A 43 11.41 1.57 7.92
CA LEU A 43 10.29 0.94 7.22
C LEU A 43 10.38 -0.59 7.27
N ILE A 44 11.55 -1.15 6.98
CA ILE A 44 11.78 -2.61 7.01
C ILE A 44 11.55 -3.15 8.43
N VAL A 45 12.09 -2.49 9.46
CA VAL A 45 11.89 -2.87 10.87
C VAL A 45 10.40 -2.84 11.23
N LEU A 46 9.70 -1.76 10.90
CA LEU A 46 8.26 -1.65 11.16
C LEU A 46 7.45 -2.72 10.41
N MET A 47 7.85 -3.08 9.18
CA MET A 47 7.19 -4.13 8.41
C MET A 47 7.36 -5.50 9.10
N CYS A 48 8.56 -5.81 9.60
CA CYS A 48 8.81 -7.00 10.40
C CYS A 48 7.96 -7.03 11.68
N VAL A 49 7.89 -5.91 12.40
CA VAL A 49 7.01 -5.78 13.58
C VAL A 49 5.55 -6.01 13.21
N HIS A 50 5.07 -5.40 12.13
CA HIS A 50 3.72 -5.59 11.62
C HIS A 50 3.43 -7.06 11.27
N LEU A 51 4.35 -7.76 10.60
CA LEU A 51 4.24 -9.19 10.30
C LEU A 51 4.13 -10.03 11.58
N VAL A 52 4.97 -9.77 12.58
CA VAL A 52 4.95 -10.49 13.86
C VAL A 52 3.64 -10.25 14.62
N LEU A 53 3.15 -9.01 14.65
CA LEU A 53 1.89 -8.64 15.29
C LEU A 53 0.67 -9.29 14.61
N ASN A 54 0.75 -9.51 13.29
CA ASN A 54 -0.32 -10.06 12.47
C ASN A 54 -0.10 -11.53 12.05
N ARG A 55 0.88 -12.22 12.63
CA ARG A 55 1.27 -13.60 12.24
C ARG A 55 0.14 -14.62 12.21
N ARG A 56 -0.90 -14.42 13.03
CA ARG A 56 -2.07 -15.32 13.10
C ARG A 56 -2.85 -15.35 11.80
N TRP A 57 -2.76 -14.31 10.98
CA TRP A 57 -3.43 -14.28 9.68
C TRP A 57 -2.87 -15.34 8.72
N PHE A 58 -1.57 -15.61 8.74
CA PHE A 58 -0.97 -16.66 7.91
C PHE A 58 -1.53 -18.05 8.24
N ALA A 59 -1.81 -18.33 9.51
CA ALA A 59 -2.47 -19.57 9.92
C ALA A 59 -3.93 -19.68 9.47
N THR A 60 -4.52 -18.60 8.95
CA THR A 60 -5.84 -18.66 8.31
C THR A 60 -5.76 -19.14 6.87
N LEU A 61 -4.63 -18.95 6.17
CA LEU A 61 -4.46 -19.36 4.76
C LEU A 61 -4.69 -20.86 4.55
N ALA A 62 -4.27 -21.70 5.49
CA ALA A 62 -4.44 -23.15 5.45
C ALA A 62 -5.87 -23.65 5.76
N ARG A 63 -6.82 -22.76 6.09
CA ARG A 63 -8.16 -23.14 6.58
C ARG A 63 -9.29 -22.44 5.84
N GLY A 64 -10.31 -23.20 5.42
CA GLY A 64 -11.57 -22.69 4.84
C GLY A 64 -11.56 -22.57 3.32
N ARG A 65 -12.71 -22.20 2.74
CA ARG A 65 -12.93 -22.11 1.28
C ARG A 65 -12.21 -20.89 0.68
N TRP A 66 -11.66 -21.06 -0.52
CA TRP A 66 -11.03 -20.00 -1.31
C TRP A 66 -12.06 -19.24 -2.13
N SER A 67 -12.45 -18.06 -1.66
CA SER A 67 -13.23 -17.11 -2.46
C SER A 67 -12.31 -16.19 -3.28
N ALA A 68 -12.83 -15.57 -4.34
CA ALA A 68 -12.07 -14.62 -5.17
C ALA A 68 -11.40 -13.51 -4.34
N LEU A 69 -12.13 -12.91 -3.38
CA LEU A 69 -11.57 -11.89 -2.48
C LEU A 69 -10.41 -12.42 -1.62
N ARG A 70 -10.46 -13.69 -1.23
CA ARG A 70 -9.40 -14.32 -0.44
C ARG A 70 -8.15 -14.58 -1.30
N VAL A 71 -8.34 -15.00 -2.56
CA VAL A 71 -7.24 -15.15 -3.52
C VAL A 71 -6.54 -13.81 -3.76
N ILE A 72 -7.29 -12.74 -4.04
CA ILE A 72 -6.73 -11.40 -4.25
C ILE A 72 -5.93 -10.93 -3.04
N ARG A 73 -6.46 -11.08 -1.81
CA ARG A 73 -5.74 -10.74 -0.58
C ARG A 73 -4.46 -11.54 -0.40
N ALA A 74 -4.49 -12.83 -0.73
CA ALA A 74 -3.30 -13.67 -0.65
C ALA A 74 -2.23 -13.23 -1.65
N ILE A 75 -2.60 -12.93 -2.90
CA ILE A 75 -1.68 -12.41 -3.92
C ILE A 75 -1.02 -11.12 -3.44
N VAL A 76 -1.81 -10.16 -2.95
CA VAL A 76 -1.28 -8.88 -2.44
C VAL A 76 -0.28 -9.09 -1.29
N ILE A 77 -0.59 -10.00 -0.35
CA ILE A 77 0.28 -10.23 0.82
C ILE A 77 1.55 -10.99 0.42
N VAL A 78 1.46 -11.98 -0.46
CA VAL A 78 2.64 -12.68 -1.00
C VAL A 78 3.53 -11.69 -1.78
N GLY A 79 2.92 -10.82 -2.59
CA GLY A 79 3.63 -9.74 -3.29
C GLY A 79 4.35 -8.78 -2.34
N LEU A 80 3.70 -8.35 -1.25
CA LEU A 80 4.33 -7.52 -0.21
C LEU A 80 5.53 -8.21 0.42
N VAL A 81 5.42 -9.48 0.78
CA VAL A 81 6.52 -10.23 1.40
C VAL A 81 7.68 -10.41 0.41
N ALA A 82 7.40 -10.71 -0.86
CA ALA A 82 8.42 -10.80 -1.90
C ALA A 82 9.14 -9.46 -2.09
N CYS A 83 8.39 -8.35 -2.16
CA CYS A 83 8.97 -7.01 -2.28
C CYS A 83 9.77 -6.63 -1.03
N LEU A 84 9.37 -7.06 0.17
CA LEU A 84 10.10 -6.80 1.42
C LEU A 84 11.49 -7.44 1.38
N VAL A 85 11.57 -8.69 0.94
CA VAL A 85 12.85 -9.40 0.79
C VAL A 85 13.70 -8.73 -0.28
N GLY A 86 13.12 -8.42 -1.45
CA GLY A 86 13.83 -7.71 -2.52
C GLY A 86 14.36 -6.35 -2.08
N GLN A 87 13.56 -5.58 -1.33
CA GLN A 87 13.96 -4.31 -0.75
C GLN A 87 15.11 -4.48 0.26
N ALA A 88 15.01 -5.42 1.19
CA ALA A 88 16.04 -5.63 2.21
C ALA A 88 17.39 -6.01 1.58
N VAL A 89 17.39 -6.96 0.64
CA VAL A 89 18.62 -7.40 -0.03
C VAL A 89 19.23 -6.29 -0.88
N SER A 90 18.41 -5.64 -1.71
CA SER A 90 18.91 -4.58 -2.59
C SER A 90 19.35 -3.33 -1.84
N ALA A 91 18.66 -2.94 -0.77
CA ALA A 91 19.04 -1.80 0.06
C ALA A 91 20.39 -2.01 0.75
N VAL A 92 20.68 -3.23 1.21
CA VAL A 92 22.00 -3.56 1.80
C VAL A 92 23.13 -3.40 0.79
N ILE A 93 22.91 -3.79 -0.47
CA ILE A 93 23.91 -3.66 -1.54
C ILE A 93 24.11 -2.19 -1.97
N LEU A 94 23.05 -1.39 -1.95
CA LEU A 94 23.05 -0.02 -2.46
C LEU A 94 23.37 1.05 -1.41
N SER A 95 23.24 0.74 -0.12
CA SER A 95 23.42 1.72 0.98
C SER A 95 24.84 2.27 0.99
N LYS A 96 24.94 3.61 1.02
CA LYS A 96 26.20 4.34 1.12
C LYS A 96 26.39 4.97 2.49
N HIS A 97 25.31 5.32 3.17
CA HIS A 97 25.32 6.12 4.38
C HIS A 97 24.95 5.31 5.63
N ALA A 98 23.80 4.63 5.61
CA ALA A 98 23.27 3.96 6.79
C ALA A 98 24.03 2.66 7.12
N LEU A 99 24.59 1.99 6.12
CA LEU A 99 25.40 0.77 6.26
C LEU A 99 26.84 0.99 5.81
N ALA A 100 27.38 2.20 5.95
CA ALA A 100 28.74 2.57 5.54
C ALA A 100 29.86 1.72 6.20
N PHE A 101 29.54 1.00 7.28
CA PHE A 101 30.46 0.07 7.95
C PHE A 101 30.63 -1.27 7.21
N LEU A 102 29.77 -1.59 6.24
CA LEU A 102 29.89 -2.80 5.42
C LEU A 102 30.85 -2.55 4.24
N PRO A 103 31.61 -3.57 3.80
CA PRO A 103 32.39 -3.46 2.57
C PRO A 103 31.46 -3.33 1.35
N ALA A 104 31.94 -2.68 0.29
CA ALA A 104 31.21 -2.56 -0.96
C ALA A 104 30.87 -3.96 -1.52
N LEU A 105 29.58 -4.21 -1.78
CA LEU A 105 29.09 -5.47 -2.30
C LEU A 105 28.98 -5.42 -3.84
N PRO A 106 29.28 -6.53 -4.54
CA PRO A 106 29.11 -6.61 -5.98
C PRO A 106 27.64 -6.62 -6.38
N GLY A 107 27.35 -6.38 -7.67
CA GLY A 107 26.00 -6.52 -8.24
C GLY A 107 25.10 -5.28 -8.12
N THR A 108 25.68 -4.10 -7.94
CA THR A 108 24.95 -2.82 -7.77
C THR A 108 23.94 -2.52 -8.89
N ALA A 109 24.23 -2.90 -10.15
CA ALA A 109 23.30 -2.71 -11.27
C ALA A 109 22.01 -3.54 -11.10
N ILE A 110 22.15 -4.84 -10.79
CA ILE A 110 21.03 -5.75 -10.55
C ILE A 110 20.28 -5.33 -9.29
N ALA A 111 21.02 -4.98 -8.23
CA ALA A 111 20.44 -4.48 -6.99
C ALA A 111 19.59 -3.22 -7.24
N ARG A 112 20.06 -2.26 -8.05
CA ARG A 112 19.28 -1.06 -8.40
C ARG A 112 17.99 -1.40 -9.13
N GLN A 113 18.06 -2.29 -10.12
CA GLN A 113 16.86 -2.71 -10.86
C GLN A 113 15.85 -3.40 -9.93
N ALA A 114 16.32 -4.32 -9.08
CA ALA A 114 15.50 -5.00 -8.10
C ALA A 114 14.92 -4.02 -7.06
N HIS A 115 15.71 -3.06 -6.59
CA HIS A 115 15.29 -2.03 -5.64
C HIS A 115 14.17 -1.19 -6.24
N MET A 116 14.36 -0.64 -7.44
CA MET A 116 13.33 0.17 -8.10
C MET A 116 12.05 -0.63 -8.33
N LEU A 117 12.14 -1.84 -8.88
CA LEU A 117 10.97 -2.68 -9.13
C LEU A 117 10.23 -3.00 -7.83
N CYS A 118 10.95 -3.46 -6.80
CA CYS A 118 10.35 -3.81 -5.52
C CYS A 118 9.79 -2.60 -4.78
N SER A 119 10.40 -1.41 -4.90
CA SER A 119 9.92 -0.18 -4.26
C SER A 119 8.54 0.21 -4.75
N TYR A 120 8.36 0.24 -6.08
CA TYR A 120 7.10 0.65 -6.69
C TYR A 120 6.00 -0.42 -6.52
N TRP A 121 6.36 -1.70 -6.63
CA TRP A 121 5.40 -2.77 -6.35
C TRP A 121 5.03 -2.86 -4.87
N MET A 122 5.98 -2.65 -3.94
CA MET A 122 5.70 -2.54 -2.50
C MET A 122 4.69 -1.45 -2.24
N PHE A 123 4.89 -0.25 -2.81
CA PHE A 123 3.98 0.87 -2.67
C PHE A 123 2.57 0.53 -3.19
N ALA A 124 2.47 -0.01 -4.40
CA ALA A 124 1.20 -0.41 -5.00
C ALA A 124 0.47 -1.49 -4.19
N PHE A 125 1.18 -2.54 -3.77
CA PHE A 125 0.60 -3.60 -2.95
C PHE A 125 0.22 -3.11 -1.55
N ALA A 126 0.96 -2.18 -0.94
CA ALA A 126 0.64 -1.62 0.37
C ALA A 126 -0.64 -0.79 0.32
N ALA A 127 -0.80 0.04 -0.72
CA ALA A 127 -2.03 0.77 -0.98
C ALA A 127 -3.23 -0.17 -1.24
N ALA A 128 -3.02 -1.21 -2.06
CA ALA A 128 -4.03 -2.23 -2.32
C ALA A 128 -4.42 -2.97 -1.03
N HIS A 129 -3.44 -3.35 -0.22
CA HIS A 129 -3.63 -3.99 1.08
C HIS A 129 -4.48 -3.13 2.01
N ALA A 130 -4.16 -1.83 2.11
CA ALA A 130 -4.94 -0.85 2.86
C ALA A 130 -6.40 -0.80 2.38
N GLY A 131 -6.64 -0.67 1.06
CA GLY A 131 -8.00 -0.67 0.48
C GLY A 131 -8.81 -1.94 0.77
N LEU A 132 -8.15 -3.10 0.65
CA LEU A 132 -8.76 -4.42 0.90
C LEU A 132 -9.07 -4.68 2.36
N GLN A 133 -8.38 -4.05 3.31
CA GLN A 133 -8.58 -4.24 4.75
C GLN A 133 -9.50 -3.19 5.39
N MET A 134 -9.58 -1.98 4.82
CA MET A 134 -10.46 -0.91 5.29
C MET A 134 -11.88 -1.42 5.53
N ARG A 135 -12.40 -1.20 6.74
CA ARG A 135 -13.83 -1.41 7.02
C ARG A 135 -14.59 -0.46 6.12
N SER A 136 -15.57 -0.98 5.36
CA SER A 136 -16.23 -0.16 4.35
C SER A 136 -17.03 0.95 5.00
N VAL A 137 -16.55 2.17 4.80
CA VAL A 137 -17.30 3.39 5.13
C VAL A 137 -18.49 3.48 4.15
N PHE A 138 -18.28 3.13 2.88
CA PHE A 138 -19.29 3.21 1.81
C PHE A 138 -20.41 2.18 1.88
N THR A 139 -20.16 0.98 2.40
CA THR A 139 -21.21 -0.02 2.64
C THR A 139 -21.64 -0.09 4.09
N SER A 140 -20.99 0.65 5.00
CA SER A 140 -21.63 0.92 6.27
C SER A 140 -22.89 1.71 5.96
N GLY A 141 -24.06 1.28 6.47
CA GLY A 141 -25.31 2.02 6.32
C GLY A 141 -25.19 3.50 6.71
N ARG A 142 -24.12 3.84 7.44
CA ARG A 142 -23.68 5.17 7.84
C ARG A 142 -23.60 6.23 6.74
N ILE A 143 -23.15 5.91 5.51
CA ILE A 143 -23.17 6.91 4.40
C ILE A 143 -24.59 7.09 3.85
N ARG A 144 -25.39 6.02 3.81
CA ARG A 144 -26.79 6.10 3.37
C ARG A 144 -27.65 6.91 4.33
N THR A 145 -27.31 6.93 5.61
CA THR A 145 -27.97 7.74 6.65
C THR A 145 -27.45 9.18 6.76
N MET A 146 -26.45 9.58 5.97
CA MET A 146 -25.98 10.98 5.97
C MET A 146 -27.00 11.91 5.30
N GLN A 147 -27.00 13.17 5.72
CA GLN A 147 -27.73 14.22 5.02
C GLN A 147 -27.27 14.32 3.54
N PRO A 148 -28.16 14.67 2.59
CA PRO A 148 -27.82 14.70 1.16
C PRO A 148 -26.59 15.54 0.83
N ALA A 149 -26.45 16.73 1.43
CA ALA A 149 -25.31 17.62 1.23
C ALA A 149 -23.99 16.99 1.70
N ALA A 150 -23.97 16.38 2.89
CA ALA A 150 -22.80 15.68 3.42
C ALA A 150 -22.41 14.47 2.55
N ARG A 151 -23.41 13.74 2.03
CA ARG A 151 -23.18 12.63 1.11
C ARG A 151 -22.57 13.08 -0.22
N ILE A 152 -23.06 14.19 -0.78
CA ILE A 152 -22.48 14.80 -1.99
C ILE A 152 -21.05 15.25 -1.72
N ALA A 153 -20.79 15.91 -0.58
CA ALA A 153 -19.45 16.35 -0.20
C ALA A 153 -18.46 15.17 -0.09
N VAL A 154 -18.88 14.04 0.47
CA VAL A 154 -18.04 12.82 0.51
C VAL A 154 -17.74 12.30 -0.89
N TYR A 155 -18.73 12.22 -1.79
CA TYR A 155 -18.49 11.78 -3.16
C TYR A 155 -17.61 12.76 -3.94
N ALA A 156 -17.81 14.07 -3.77
CA ALA A 156 -16.98 15.10 -4.36
C ALA A 156 -15.52 14.98 -3.87
N LEU A 157 -15.29 14.76 -2.58
CA LEU A 157 -13.96 14.53 -2.02
C LEU A 157 -13.30 13.28 -2.64
N VAL A 158 -14.03 12.18 -2.76
CA VAL A 158 -13.52 10.96 -3.42
C VAL A 158 -13.17 11.23 -4.88
N ALA A 159 -13.99 12.00 -5.60
CA ALA A 159 -13.72 12.36 -7.00
C ALA A 159 -12.48 13.25 -7.13
N VAL A 160 -12.31 14.24 -6.25
CA VAL A 160 -11.11 15.10 -6.21
C VAL A 160 -9.86 14.27 -5.94
N VAL A 161 -9.91 13.40 -4.93
CA VAL A 161 -8.80 12.49 -4.60
C VAL A 161 -8.47 11.57 -5.77
N ALA A 162 -9.48 11.07 -6.50
CA ALA A 162 -9.27 10.25 -7.68
C ALA A 162 -8.60 11.03 -8.82
N ALA A 163 -9.05 12.25 -9.09
CA ALA A 163 -8.44 13.11 -10.11
C ALA A 163 -6.97 13.43 -9.77
N LEU A 164 -6.69 13.80 -8.52
CA LEU A 164 -5.32 14.03 -8.04
C LEU A 164 -4.46 12.76 -8.14
N GLY A 165 -5.04 11.60 -7.85
CA GLY A 165 -4.39 10.30 -8.02
C GLY A 165 -3.98 10.03 -9.46
N VAL A 166 -4.88 10.25 -10.42
CA VAL A 166 -4.59 10.08 -11.86
C VAL A 166 -3.47 11.03 -12.30
N ILE A 167 -3.53 12.30 -11.90
CA ILE A 167 -2.47 13.29 -12.19
C ILE A 167 -1.13 12.80 -11.62
N SER A 168 -1.13 12.31 -10.37
CA SER A 168 0.06 11.78 -9.71
C SER A 168 0.63 10.56 -10.43
N PHE A 169 -0.23 9.68 -10.97
CA PHE A 169 0.20 8.52 -11.76
C PHE A 169 1.01 8.89 -13.00
N VAL A 170 0.59 9.96 -13.68
CA VAL A 170 1.30 10.51 -14.85
C VAL A 170 2.60 11.18 -14.41
N GLN A 171 2.56 12.05 -13.40
CA GLN A 171 3.73 12.81 -12.96
C GLN A 171 4.83 11.93 -12.36
N LEU A 172 4.46 10.87 -11.63
CA LEU A 172 5.41 9.91 -11.07
C LEU A 172 5.82 8.82 -12.07
N ASN A 173 5.24 8.80 -13.28
CA ASN A 173 5.45 7.80 -14.32
C ASN A 173 5.36 6.36 -13.79
N LEU A 174 4.40 6.12 -12.88
CA LEU A 174 4.23 4.84 -12.17
C LEU A 174 4.21 3.61 -13.09
N PRO A 175 3.50 3.62 -14.24
CA PRO A 175 3.48 2.46 -15.13
C PRO A 175 4.87 2.01 -15.58
N ALA A 176 5.75 2.95 -15.94
CA ALA A 176 7.07 2.63 -16.48
C ALA A 176 8.00 1.99 -15.43
N TYR A 177 7.85 2.36 -14.15
CA TYR A 177 8.61 1.72 -13.06
C TYR A 177 8.00 0.38 -12.65
N LEU A 178 6.67 0.25 -12.67
CA LEU A 178 5.98 -1.03 -12.37
C LEU A 178 6.30 -2.10 -13.42
N THR A 179 6.50 -1.73 -14.68
CA THR A 179 6.96 -2.64 -15.75
C THR A 179 8.48 -2.85 -15.77
N GLY A 180 9.23 -2.16 -14.92
CA GLY A 180 10.69 -2.22 -14.89
C GLY A 180 11.37 -1.60 -16.11
N SER A 181 10.65 -0.75 -16.86
CA SER A 181 11.15 -0.09 -18.08
C SER A 181 12.12 1.05 -17.79
N VAL A 182 12.15 1.55 -16.55
CA VAL A 182 13.01 2.65 -16.11
C VAL A 182 13.76 2.24 -14.83
N GLN A 183 15.06 2.56 -14.77
CA GLN A 183 15.95 2.18 -13.67
C GLN A 183 16.36 3.36 -12.76
N PHE A 184 15.99 4.59 -13.12
CA PHE A 184 16.32 5.81 -12.40
C PHE A 184 15.09 6.68 -12.25
N ALA A 185 14.82 7.13 -11.03
CA ALA A 185 13.70 8.02 -10.77
C ALA A 185 14.01 9.44 -11.25
N ALA A 186 13.05 10.11 -11.88
CA ALA A 186 13.14 11.53 -12.13
C ALA A 186 13.09 12.29 -10.79
N GLY A 187 14.03 13.22 -10.58
CA GLY A 187 14.07 14.04 -9.36
C GLY A 187 12.84 14.94 -9.23
N MET A 188 12.51 15.32 -8.00
CA MET A 188 11.43 16.27 -7.71
C MET A 188 11.97 17.57 -7.11
N PRO A 189 11.29 18.71 -7.30
CA PRO A 189 11.74 20.00 -6.77
C PRO A 189 11.87 20.05 -5.24
N ASN A 190 11.00 19.35 -4.51
CA ASN A 190 11.02 19.29 -3.05
C ASN A 190 10.24 18.08 -2.50
N VAL A 191 10.57 17.70 -1.27
CA VAL A 191 9.97 16.55 -0.57
C VAL A 191 8.48 16.73 -0.31
N LEU A 192 8.00 17.95 -0.05
CA LEU A 192 6.58 18.20 0.24
C LEU A 192 5.69 17.88 -0.96
N LEU A 193 6.08 18.34 -2.15
CA LEU A 193 5.40 18.03 -3.40
C LEU A 193 5.43 16.52 -3.67
N ALA A 194 6.59 15.89 -3.51
CA ALA A 194 6.72 14.44 -3.67
C ALA A 194 5.79 13.68 -2.72
N CYS A 195 5.74 14.05 -1.44
CA CYS A 195 4.83 13.49 -0.45
C CYS A 195 3.36 13.63 -0.87
N ALA A 196 2.97 14.80 -1.39
CA ALA A 196 1.60 15.05 -1.84
C ALA A 196 1.21 14.12 -3.00
N LEU A 197 2.07 13.98 -4.01
CA LEU A 197 1.83 13.11 -5.16
C LEU A 197 1.79 11.63 -4.78
N TRP A 198 2.76 11.17 -3.99
CA TRP A 198 2.78 9.79 -3.49
C TRP A 198 1.56 9.49 -2.61
N THR A 199 1.14 10.42 -1.77
CA THR A 199 -0.09 10.25 -0.98
C THR A 199 -1.31 10.14 -1.88
N ALA A 200 -1.48 11.04 -2.85
CA ALA A 200 -2.61 11.02 -3.76
C ALA A 200 -2.65 9.72 -4.59
N ALA A 201 -1.51 9.28 -5.14
CA ALA A 201 -1.40 8.00 -5.85
C ALA A 201 -1.78 6.81 -4.95
N GLY A 202 -1.29 6.78 -3.71
CA GLY A 202 -1.56 5.71 -2.75
C GLY A 202 -3.03 5.64 -2.35
N VAL A 203 -3.65 6.79 -2.06
CA VAL A 203 -5.09 6.83 -1.73
C VAL A 203 -5.93 6.39 -2.93
N PHE A 204 -5.56 6.79 -4.15
CA PHE A 204 -6.27 6.36 -5.36
C PHE A 204 -6.28 4.84 -5.54
N VAL A 205 -5.12 4.19 -5.41
CA VAL A 205 -5.02 2.73 -5.46
C VAL A 205 -5.83 2.09 -4.33
N ALA A 206 -5.75 2.63 -3.11
CA ALA A 206 -6.53 2.12 -1.97
C ALA A 206 -8.04 2.22 -2.22
N VAL A 207 -8.54 3.30 -2.82
CA VAL A 207 -9.96 3.47 -3.18
C VAL A 207 -10.40 2.43 -4.21
N ILE A 208 -9.59 2.17 -5.24
CA ILE A 208 -9.89 1.13 -6.26
C ILE A 208 -10.05 -0.25 -5.60
N PHE A 209 -9.08 -0.65 -4.79
CA PHE A 209 -9.12 -1.95 -4.12
C PHE A 209 -10.21 -2.04 -3.05
N HIS A 210 -10.58 -0.90 -2.45
CA HIS A 210 -11.74 -0.81 -1.57
C HIS A 210 -13.04 -1.09 -2.33
N ALA A 211 -13.23 -0.44 -3.49
CA ALA A 211 -14.39 -0.66 -4.35
C ALA A 211 -14.47 -2.11 -4.84
N LEU A 212 -13.33 -2.71 -5.21
CA LEU A 212 -13.24 -4.12 -5.60
C LEU A 212 -13.69 -5.06 -4.48
N ARG A 213 -13.23 -4.83 -3.25
CA ARG A 213 -13.68 -5.60 -2.07
C ARG A 213 -15.19 -5.50 -1.89
N VAL A 214 -15.76 -4.29 -2.04
CA VAL A 214 -17.20 -4.06 -1.90
C VAL A 214 -17.98 -4.81 -2.98
N ALA A 215 -17.53 -4.76 -4.23
CA ALA A 215 -18.18 -5.45 -5.34
C ALA A 215 -18.18 -6.98 -5.13
N LEU A 216 -17.03 -7.56 -4.78
CA LEU A 216 -16.88 -9.01 -4.56
C LEU A 216 -17.50 -9.50 -3.24
N GLY A 217 -17.78 -8.60 -2.30
CA GLY A 217 -18.39 -8.91 -1.00
C GLY A 217 -19.92 -8.86 -1.00
N ARG A 218 -20.56 -8.31 -2.04
CA ARG A 218 -22.02 -8.32 -2.18
C ARG A 218 -22.47 -9.74 -2.49
N LYS A 219 -23.30 -10.34 -1.63
CA LYS A 219 -24.05 -11.54 -2.00
C LYS A 219 -25.05 -11.13 -3.10
N PRO A 220 -25.21 -11.92 -4.18
CA PRO A 220 -26.25 -11.64 -5.17
C PRO A 220 -27.60 -11.59 -4.47
N ASN A 221 -28.39 -10.56 -4.77
CA ASN A 221 -29.70 -10.35 -4.16
C ASN A 221 -30.61 -11.48 -4.68
N ARG A 222 -31.27 -12.22 -3.77
CA ARG A 222 -32.21 -13.32 -4.12
C ARG A 222 -33.47 -12.86 -4.90
N ALA A 223 -33.54 -11.60 -5.32
CA ALA A 223 -34.69 -11.00 -5.97
C ALA A 223 -34.69 -11.16 -7.51
N ASP A 224 -33.54 -11.42 -8.15
CA ASP A 224 -33.45 -11.56 -9.62
C ASP A 224 -33.68 -13.00 -10.13
N SER A 225 -33.94 -13.96 -9.24
CA SER A 225 -34.17 -15.37 -9.61
C SER A 225 -35.66 -15.76 -9.72
N GLN A 226 -36.59 -14.80 -9.66
CA GLN A 226 -37.99 -15.08 -9.99
C GLN A 226 -38.26 -14.66 -11.44
N THR A 227 -37.85 -15.50 -12.38
CA THR A 227 -38.53 -15.58 -13.68
C THR A 227 -40.00 -15.91 -13.41
N PRO A 228 -40.98 -15.14 -13.91
CA PRO A 228 -42.37 -15.60 -13.93
C PRO A 228 -42.42 -16.80 -14.88
N GLY A 229 -42.53 -17.99 -14.32
CA GLY A 229 -42.87 -19.19 -15.07
C GLY A 229 -44.28 -19.03 -15.63
N THR A 230 -44.39 -19.34 -16.92
CA THR A 230 -45.58 -19.50 -17.76
C THR A 230 -46.75 -20.19 -17.08
#